data_AF-A0A945RUN1-F1
#
_entry.id   AF-A0A945RUN1-F1
#
_cell.length_a   1.000
_cell.length_b   1.000
_cell.length_c   1.000
_cell.angle_alpha   90.00
_cell.angle_beta   90.00
_cell.angle_gamma   90.00
#
_symmetry.space_group_name_H-M   'P 1'
#
loop_
_entity.id
_entity.type
_entity.pdbx_description
1 polymer ?
#
loop_
_entity_poly.entity_id
_entity_poly.type
_entity_poly.pdbx_seq_one_letter_code
_entity_poly.pdbx_strand_id
1 'polypeptide(L)'
;MRTRPVATYWLLGIIVTVYLAQLLSGGYVTQLFLYWPPLTAIEPWRMVTTMFVHSSSSVFHILFNGYSLFILGTLVERMIGPGRFVTLFLMSGFGGSVLVLLLAPMSAVVGASGAIFGLFGALFVIQRSFGGANTQLLIVLGLNLVMGFIVPGISWQAHIGGLITGAVVANVMVKTRGEAPRRQQQGLGLIGLGLVGLSVLGVLI
;
A
#
# COMPACT_ATOMS: atom_id res chain seq x y z
N MET A 1 -26.39 3.52 6.35
CA MET A 1 -26.26 4.16 5.02
C MET A 1 -24.93 3.71 4.41
N ARG A 2 -24.91 3.14 3.19
CA ARG A 2 -23.64 2.83 2.51
C ARG A 2 -22.99 4.16 2.11
N THR A 3 -21.92 4.54 2.80
CA THR A 3 -21.14 5.73 2.43
C THR A 3 -20.53 5.52 1.04
N ARG A 4 -20.57 6.56 0.20
CA ARG A 4 -19.89 6.53 -1.10
C ARG A 4 -18.38 6.38 -0.86
N PRO A 5 -17.66 5.52 -1.61
CA PRO A 5 -16.23 5.28 -1.40
C PRO A 5 -15.39 6.42 -2.01
N VAL A 6 -15.50 7.60 -1.40
CA VAL A 6 -14.91 8.85 -1.89
C VAL A 6 -13.39 8.80 -1.88
N ALA A 7 -12.77 8.18 -0.88
CA ALA A 7 -11.31 8.13 -0.78
C ALA A 7 -10.71 7.23 -1.88
N THR A 8 -11.36 6.11 -2.20
CA THR A 8 -10.95 5.25 -3.30
C THR A 8 -10.97 6.01 -4.63
N TYR A 9 -12.04 6.77 -4.89
CA TYR A 9 -12.15 7.57 -6.12
C TYR A 9 -11.10 8.68 -6.18
N TRP A 10 -10.81 9.35 -5.06
CA TRP A 10 -9.73 10.34 -5.00
C TRP A 10 -8.35 9.72 -5.29
N LEU A 11 -8.04 8.57 -4.69
CA LEU A 11 -6.77 7.87 -4.95
C LEU A 11 -6.64 7.45 -6.41
N LEU A 12 -7.71 6.93 -7.01
CA LEU A 12 -7.75 6.61 -8.45
C LEU A 12 -7.53 7.86 -9.30
N GLY A 13 -8.21 8.96 -8.99
CA GLY A 13 -8.03 10.24 -9.67
C GLY A 13 -6.60 10.76 -9.60
N ILE A 14 -5.96 10.67 -8.42
CA ILE A 14 -4.56 11.04 -8.22
C ILE A 14 -3.64 10.14 -9.07
N ILE A 15 -3.81 8.82 -9.01
CA ILE A 15 -3.01 7.86 -9.78
C ILE A 15 -3.10 8.15 -11.29
N VAL A 16 -4.31 8.36 -11.81
CA VAL A 16 -4.52 8.69 -13.23
C VAL A 16 -3.87 10.03 -13.57
N THR A 17 -4.05 11.05 -12.75
CA THR A 17 -3.48 12.39 -12.98
C THR A 17 -1.95 12.34 -13.00
N VAL A 18 -1.34 11.67 -12.02
CA VAL A 18 0.12 11.50 -11.95
C VAL A 18 0.62 10.71 -13.15
N TYR A 19 -0.08 9.65 -13.57
CA TYR A 19 0.32 8.89 -14.74
C TYR A 19 0.26 9.70 -16.04
N LEU A 20 -0.77 10.52 -16.24
CA LEU A 20 -0.81 11.46 -17.35
C LEU A 20 0.37 12.43 -17.31
N ALA A 21 0.73 12.94 -16.13
CA ALA A 21 1.92 13.77 -15.96
C ALA A 21 3.23 13.01 -16.26
N GLN A 22 3.32 11.72 -15.93
CA GLN A 22 4.46 10.86 -16.33
C GLN A 22 4.59 10.76 -17.85
N LEU A 23 3.49 10.59 -18.56
CA LEU A 23 3.47 10.52 -20.03
C LEU A 23 3.87 11.86 -20.66
N LEU A 24 3.28 12.97 -20.20
CA LEU A 24 3.53 14.30 -20.75
C LEU A 24 4.96 14.81 -20.48
N SER A 25 5.57 14.35 -19.38
CA SER A 25 6.91 14.78 -18.97
C SER A 25 8.04 13.89 -19.49
N GLY A 26 7.74 12.89 -20.33
CA GLY A 26 8.76 11.95 -20.84
C GLY A 26 9.47 11.14 -19.75
N GLY A 27 8.78 10.88 -18.62
CA GLY A 27 9.32 10.11 -17.50
C GLY A 27 10.00 10.93 -16.40
N TYR A 28 10.12 12.25 -16.52
CA TYR A 28 10.66 13.12 -15.46
C TYR A 28 9.89 12.96 -14.14
N VAL A 29 8.54 12.95 -14.20
CA VAL A 29 7.69 12.73 -13.01
C VAL A 29 7.94 11.36 -12.38
N THR A 30 8.23 10.33 -13.18
CA THR A 30 8.60 9.00 -12.65
C THR A 30 9.88 9.10 -11.82
N GLN A 31 10.90 9.79 -12.33
CA GLN A 31 12.18 9.96 -11.65
C GLN A 31 12.09 10.79 -10.36
N LEU A 32 11.08 11.66 -10.23
CA LEU A 32 10.84 12.44 -9.00
C LEU A 32 10.19 11.61 -7.87
N PHE A 33 9.40 10.60 -8.21
CA PHE A 33 8.54 9.93 -7.23
C PHE A 33 8.78 8.43 -7.06
N LEU A 34 9.50 7.78 -7.97
CA LEU A 34 9.90 6.38 -7.81
C LEU A 34 10.71 6.20 -6.53
N TYR A 35 10.62 5.01 -5.94
CA TYR A 35 11.43 4.69 -4.77
C TYR A 35 12.71 3.96 -5.19
N TRP A 36 13.84 4.49 -4.74
CA TRP A 36 15.16 3.93 -4.91
C TRP A 36 15.84 3.89 -3.52
N PRO A 37 16.06 2.71 -2.92
CA PRO A 37 16.49 2.60 -1.53
C PRO A 37 17.76 3.39 -1.15
N PRO A 38 18.79 3.55 -2.01
CA PRO A 38 19.97 4.35 -1.70
C PRO A 38 19.68 5.84 -1.46
N LEU A 39 18.54 6.35 -1.92
CA LEU A 39 18.11 7.74 -1.67
C LEU A 39 17.27 7.88 -0.40
N THR A 40 17.01 6.82 0.35
CA THR A 40 16.11 6.86 1.52
C THR A 40 16.50 7.91 2.55
N ALA A 41 17.80 8.09 2.82
CA ALA A 41 18.30 9.07 3.79
C ALA A 41 17.99 10.53 3.40
N ILE A 42 17.93 10.81 2.10
CA ILE A 42 17.85 12.17 1.55
C ILE A 42 16.44 12.46 1.06
N GLU A 43 15.76 11.46 0.51
CA GLU A 43 14.45 11.57 -0.14
C GLU A 43 13.44 10.55 0.42
N PRO A 44 13.21 10.51 1.75
CA PRO A 44 12.38 9.48 2.40
C PRO A 44 10.91 9.50 1.97
N TRP A 45 10.41 10.64 1.49
CA TRP A 45 9.05 10.77 0.95
C TRP A 45 8.79 9.81 -0.21
N ARG A 46 9.84 9.37 -0.93
CA ARG A 46 9.74 8.41 -2.04
C ARG A 46 9.16 7.07 -1.64
N MET A 47 9.33 6.67 -0.38
CA MET A 47 8.72 5.46 0.18
C MET A 47 7.18 5.52 0.15
N VAL A 48 6.61 6.73 0.10
CA VAL A 48 5.17 6.97 -0.02
C VAL A 48 4.81 7.32 -1.46
N THR A 49 5.53 8.24 -2.11
CA THR A 49 5.15 8.73 -3.44
C THR A 49 5.23 7.67 -4.53
N THR A 50 6.05 6.62 -4.34
CA THR A 50 6.13 5.46 -5.24
C THR A 50 4.78 4.81 -5.53
N MET A 51 3.82 4.90 -4.60
CA MET A 51 2.45 4.39 -4.78
C MET A 51 1.69 5.04 -5.94
N PHE A 52 2.07 6.26 -6.34
CA PHE A 52 1.30 7.07 -7.29
C PHE A 52 1.90 7.08 -8.69
N VAL A 53 3.17 6.74 -8.84
CA VAL A 53 3.80 6.56 -10.16
C VAL A 53 3.72 5.12 -10.62
N HIS A 54 3.56 4.91 -11.92
CA HIS A 54 3.45 3.58 -12.52
C HIS A 54 4.40 3.43 -13.69
N SER A 55 4.85 2.21 -13.98
CA SER A 55 5.64 1.92 -15.17
C SER A 55 5.03 2.53 -16.45
N SER A 56 5.84 3.30 -17.18
CA SER A 56 5.47 3.87 -18.47
C SER A 56 5.69 2.87 -19.62
N SER A 57 6.39 1.76 -19.40
CA SER A 57 6.63 0.74 -20.43
C SER A 57 5.43 -0.17 -20.67
N SER A 58 4.45 -0.18 -19.75
CA SER A 58 3.24 -1.00 -19.87
C SER A 58 2.04 -0.30 -19.24
N VAL A 59 1.07 0.09 -20.08
CA VAL A 59 -0.20 0.66 -19.61
C VAL A 59 -1.00 -0.31 -18.74
N PHE A 60 -0.80 -1.63 -18.94
CA PHE A 60 -1.45 -2.63 -18.12
C PHE A 60 -1.06 -2.53 -16.64
N HIS A 61 0.13 -2.01 -16.33
CA HIS A 61 0.54 -1.83 -14.94
C HIS A 61 -0.39 -0.88 -14.18
N ILE A 62 -0.72 0.29 -14.74
CA ILE A 62 -1.69 1.19 -14.11
C ILE A 62 -3.12 0.64 -14.16
N LEU A 63 -3.51 -0.01 -15.26
CA LEU A 63 -4.87 -0.56 -15.40
C LEU A 63 -5.16 -1.63 -14.35
N PHE A 64 -4.24 -2.57 -14.13
CA PHE A 64 -4.39 -3.59 -13.10
C PHE A 64 -4.41 -2.99 -11.70
N ASN A 65 -3.48 -2.09 -11.38
CA ASN A 65 -3.48 -1.42 -10.07
C ASN A 65 -4.77 -0.61 -9.83
N GLY A 66 -5.22 0.15 -10.84
CA GLY A 66 -6.45 0.93 -10.77
C GLY A 66 -7.70 0.05 -10.61
N TYR A 67 -7.81 -1.03 -11.38
CA TYR A 67 -8.91 -1.99 -11.26
C TYR A 67 -8.93 -2.68 -9.90
N SER A 68 -7.78 -3.15 -9.41
CA SER A 68 -7.65 -3.76 -8.09
C SER A 68 -7.98 -2.78 -6.97
N LEU A 69 -7.50 -1.54 -7.06
CA LEU A 69 -7.83 -0.48 -6.09
C LEU A 69 -9.32 -0.13 -6.13
N PHE A 70 -9.95 -0.09 -7.31
CA PHE A 70 -11.39 0.13 -7.41
C PHE A 70 -12.18 -0.98 -6.69
N ILE A 71 -11.87 -2.25 -6.94
CA ILE A 71 -12.62 -3.35 -6.31
C ILE A 71 -12.34 -3.42 -4.81
N LEU A 72 -11.07 -3.54 -4.43
CA LEU A 72 -10.68 -3.75 -3.03
C LEU A 72 -10.81 -2.48 -2.20
N GLY A 73 -10.41 -1.35 -2.76
CA GLY A 73 -10.52 -0.06 -2.09
C GLY A 73 -11.97 0.26 -1.75
N THR A 74 -12.89 0.14 -2.72
CA THR A 74 -14.30 0.42 -2.43
C THR A 74 -14.90 -0.54 -1.41
N LEU A 75 -14.50 -1.82 -1.42
CA LEU A 75 -14.92 -2.82 -0.44
C LEU A 75 -14.41 -2.47 0.97
N VAL A 76 -13.09 -2.29 1.12
CA VAL A 76 -12.46 -2.01 2.42
C VAL A 76 -12.90 -0.67 2.96
N GLU A 77 -12.96 0.39 2.14
CA GLU A 77 -13.43 1.71 2.55
C GLU A 77 -14.84 1.67 3.12
N ARG A 78 -15.75 0.90 2.53
CA ARG A 78 -17.11 0.73 3.06
C ARG A 78 -17.13 0.01 4.41
N MET A 79 -16.15 -0.82 4.72
CA MET A 79 -16.06 -1.57 5.98
C MET A 79 -15.49 -0.73 7.13
N ILE A 80 -14.51 0.13 6.84
CA ILE A 80 -13.73 0.86 7.87
C ILE A 80 -13.86 2.39 7.79
N GLY A 81 -14.48 2.94 6.75
CA GLY A 81 -14.61 4.37 6.51
C GLY A 81 -13.40 5.00 5.80
N PRO A 82 -13.57 6.20 5.19
CA PRO A 82 -12.59 6.82 4.31
C PRO A 82 -11.25 7.14 4.99
N GLY A 83 -11.28 7.75 6.18
CA GLY A 83 -10.05 8.14 6.88
C GLY A 83 -9.17 6.95 7.25
N ARG A 84 -9.78 5.89 7.82
CA ARG A 84 -9.06 4.65 8.16
C ARG A 84 -8.56 3.93 6.93
N PHE A 85 -9.32 3.96 5.83
CA PHE A 85 -8.90 3.40 4.56
C PHE A 85 -7.67 4.09 3.98
N VAL A 86 -7.62 5.43 3.98
CA VAL A 86 -6.43 6.18 3.51
C VAL A 86 -5.23 5.86 4.39
N THR A 87 -5.37 5.85 5.72
CA THR A 87 -4.28 5.47 6.63
C THR A 87 -3.78 4.06 6.34
N LEU A 88 -4.67 3.09 6.18
CA LEU A 88 -4.32 1.72 5.85
C LEU A 88 -3.56 1.65 4.53
N PHE A 89 -4.08 2.27 3.46
CA PHE A 89 -3.45 2.28 2.14
C PHE A 89 -2.03 2.84 2.19
N LEU A 90 -1.86 4.02 2.80
CA LEU A 90 -0.55 4.68 2.87
C LEU A 90 0.46 3.90 3.72
N MET A 91 0.03 3.39 4.87
CA MET A 91 0.89 2.59 5.75
C MET A 91 1.31 1.28 5.09
N SER A 92 0.41 0.62 4.37
CA SER A 92 0.72 -0.59 3.62
C SER A 92 1.73 -0.33 2.51
N GLY A 93 1.56 0.73 1.70
CA GLY A 93 2.55 1.07 0.68
C GLY A 93 3.92 1.40 1.29
N PHE A 94 3.93 2.16 2.39
CA PHE A 94 5.15 2.44 3.14
C PHE A 94 5.83 1.15 3.65
N GLY A 95 5.07 0.23 4.24
CA GLY A 95 5.58 -1.08 4.67
C GLY A 95 6.15 -1.92 3.53
N GLY A 96 5.57 -1.82 2.34
CA GLY A 96 6.15 -2.36 1.10
C GLY A 96 7.53 -1.78 0.81
N SER A 97 7.65 -0.45 0.82
CA SER A 97 8.94 0.24 0.62
C SER A 97 9.98 -0.11 1.68
N VAL A 98 9.57 -0.26 2.95
CA VAL A 98 10.47 -0.75 4.03
C VAL A 98 11.02 -2.13 3.70
N LEU A 99 10.19 -3.07 3.23
CA LEU A 99 10.69 -4.40 2.91
C LEU A 99 11.57 -4.41 1.65
N VAL A 100 11.31 -3.52 0.68
CA VAL A 100 12.21 -3.29 -0.46
C VAL A 100 13.57 -2.79 0.02
N LEU A 101 13.62 -1.82 0.93
CA LEU A 101 14.86 -1.32 1.52
C LEU A 101 15.69 -2.46 2.13
N LEU A 102 15.05 -3.35 2.88
CA LEU A 102 15.72 -4.41 3.62
C LEU A 102 16.16 -5.60 2.73
N LEU A 103 15.37 -5.95 1.72
CA LEU A 103 15.55 -7.20 0.95
C LEU A 103 15.92 -6.98 -0.52
N ALA A 104 15.85 -5.74 -1.01
CA ALA A 104 16.19 -5.36 -2.38
C ALA A 104 16.74 -3.92 -2.45
N PRO A 105 17.82 -3.61 -1.72
CA PRO A 105 18.33 -2.24 -1.56
C PRO A 105 18.83 -1.61 -2.86
N MET A 106 18.97 -2.38 -3.94
CA MET A 106 19.43 -1.90 -5.25
C MET A 106 18.33 -2.03 -6.32
N SER A 107 17.05 -2.08 -5.92
CA SER A 107 15.92 -2.19 -6.84
C SER A 107 15.04 -0.95 -6.78
N ALA A 108 14.83 -0.32 -7.94
CA ALA A 108 13.88 0.78 -8.08
C ALA A 108 12.46 0.22 -8.20
N VAL A 109 11.51 0.81 -7.48
CA VAL A 109 10.11 0.35 -7.48
C VAL A 109 9.14 1.50 -7.71
N VAL A 110 8.05 1.18 -8.42
CA VAL A 110 6.91 2.05 -8.72
C VAL A 110 5.61 1.26 -8.59
N GLY A 111 4.52 1.93 -8.22
CA GLY A 111 3.16 1.41 -8.34
C GLY A 111 2.44 1.23 -7.00
N ALA A 112 1.12 1.31 -7.05
CA ALA A 112 0.25 1.17 -5.87
C ALA A 112 0.20 -0.24 -5.28
N SER A 113 0.77 -1.23 -5.96
CA SER A 113 0.55 -2.65 -5.67
C SER A 113 0.92 -3.06 -4.24
N GLY A 114 1.99 -2.53 -3.65
CA GLY A 114 2.33 -2.79 -2.24
C GLY A 114 1.18 -2.40 -1.29
N ALA A 115 0.59 -1.21 -1.49
CA ALA A 115 -0.58 -0.78 -0.74
C ALA A 115 -1.81 -1.69 -0.98
N ILE A 116 -2.04 -2.11 -2.22
CA ILE A 116 -3.14 -3.01 -2.60
C ILE A 116 -2.98 -4.39 -1.95
N PHE A 117 -1.76 -4.95 -1.89
CA PHE A 117 -1.47 -6.17 -1.13
C PHE A 117 -1.76 -6.01 0.36
N GLY A 118 -1.53 -4.82 0.91
CA GLY A 118 -1.97 -4.49 2.26
C GLY A 118 -3.49 -4.48 2.44
N LEU A 119 -4.26 -4.03 1.44
CA LEU A 119 -5.72 -4.12 1.48
C LEU A 119 -6.20 -5.58 1.55
N PHE A 120 -5.52 -6.49 0.85
CA PHE A 120 -5.81 -7.92 0.98
C PHE A 120 -5.50 -8.46 2.38
N GLY A 121 -4.32 -8.15 2.93
CA GLY A 121 -3.97 -8.54 4.31
C GLY A 121 -4.96 -7.99 5.33
N ALA A 122 -5.40 -6.75 5.15
CA ALA A 122 -6.43 -6.13 5.98
C ALA A 122 -7.78 -6.82 5.86
N LEU A 123 -8.22 -7.13 4.65
CA LEU A 123 -9.51 -7.76 4.40
C LEU A 123 -9.56 -9.17 5.02
N PHE A 124 -8.47 -9.92 4.97
CA PHE A 124 -8.35 -11.20 5.68
C PHE A 124 -8.58 -11.04 7.19
N VAL A 125 -7.88 -10.09 7.82
CA VAL A 125 -8.00 -9.84 9.26
C VAL A 125 -9.40 -9.37 9.64
N ILE A 126 -9.98 -8.45 8.88
CA ILE A 126 -11.32 -7.92 9.14
C ILE A 126 -12.37 -9.03 9.00
N GLN A 127 -12.32 -9.85 7.94
CA GLN A 127 -13.29 -10.94 7.77
C GLN A 127 -13.18 -11.97 8.91
N ARG A 128 -11.95 -12.36 9.28
CA ARG A 128 -11.70 -13.29 10.38
C ARG A 128 -12.29 -12.79 11.70
N SER A 129 -12.24 -11.48 11.94
CA SER A 129 -12.81 -10.86 13.15
C SER A 129 -14.33 -10.95 13.26
N PHE A 130 -15.02 -11.13 12.13
CA PHE A 130 -16.47 -11.37 12.08
C PHE A 130 -16.82 -12.86 11.98
N GLY A 131 -15.86 -13.77 12.20
CA GLY A 131 -16.07 -15.21 12.06
C GLY A 131 -16.17 -15.70 10.60
N GLY A 132 -15.99 -14.81 9.62
CA GLY A 132 -16.00 -15.16 8.20
C GLY A 132 -14.60 -15.51 7.67
N ALA A 133 -14.55 -16.42 6.71
CA ALA A 133 -13.37 -16.64 5.87
C ALA A 133 -13.84 -16.74 4.42
N ASN A 134 -13.56 -15.71 3.61
CA ASN A 134 -13.85 -15.80 2.18
C ASN A 134 -12.68 -16.52 1.49
N THR A 135 -12.76 -17.85 1.44
CA THR A 135 -11.77 -18.71 0.78
C THR A 135 -11.50 -18.27 -0.67
N GLN A 136 -12.50 -17.72 -1.36
CA GLN A 136 -12.33 -17.24 -2.73
C GLN A 136 -11.47 -15.97 -2.80
N LEU A 137 -11.60 -15.06 -1.83
CA LEU A 137 -10.70 -13.92 -1.68
C LEU A 137 -9.25 -14.38 -1.43
N LEU A 138 -9.07 -15.41 -0.59
CA LEU A 138 -7.76 -15.99 -0.31
C LEU A 138 -7.13 -16.65 -1.54
N ILE A 139 -7.93 -17.32 -2.37
CA ILE A 139 -7.48 -17.90 -3.63
C ILE A 139 -7.05 -16.79 -4.60
N VAL A 140 -7.85 -15.74 -4.75
CA VAL A 140 -7.50 -14.59 -5.62
C VAL A 140 -6.25 -13.87 -5.11
N LEU A 141 -6.11 -13.70 -3.79
CA LEU A 141 -4.92 -13.15 -3.16
C LEU A 141 -3.69 -14.03 -3.45
N GLY A 142 -3.82 -15.34 -3.26
CA GLY A 142 -2.75 -16.31 -3.51
C GLY A 142 -2.29 -16.30 -4.96
N LEU A 143 -3.21 -16.32 -5.92
CA LEU A 143 -2.88 -16.28 -7.36
C LEU A 143 -2.18 -14.97 -7.76
N ASN A 144 -2.65 -13.82 -7.28
CA ASN A 144 -2.00 -12.53 -7.57
C ASN A 144 -0.62 -12.42 -6.93
N LEU A 145 -0.44 -12.93 -5.70
CA LEU A 145 0.86 -12.94 -5.03
C LEU A 145 1.86 -13.82 -5.79
N VAL A 146 1.45 -15.03 -6.20
CA VAL A 146 2.28 -15.97 -6.97
C VAL A 146 2.73 -15.36 -8.30
N MET A 147 1.84 -14.66 -9.02
CA MET A 147 2.23 -13.95 -10.24
C MET A 147 3.32 -12.91 -10.00
N GLY A 148 3.32 -12.22 -8.85
CA GLY A 148 4.36 -11.26 -8.48
C GLY A 148 5.76 -11.86 -8.26
N PHE A 149 5.86 -13.17 -7.98
CA PHE A 149 7.13 -13.89 -7.91
C PHE A 149 7.61 -14.42 -9.27
N ILE A 150 6.68 -14.59 -10.22
CA ILE A 150 6.96 -15.24 -11.51
C ILE A 150 7.26 -14.22 -12.60
N VAL A 151 6.63 -13.05 -12.56
CA VAL A 151 6.79 -12.01 -13.60
C VAL A 151 8.01 -11.12 -13.29
N PRO A 152 9.06 -11.13 -14.15
CA PRO A 152 10.23 -10.28 -13.94
C PRO A 152 9.87 -8.80 -13.92
N GLY A 153 10.52 -8.04 -13.03
CA GLY A 153 10.26 -6.60 -12.87
C GLY A 153 9.12 -6.25 -11.90
N ILE A 154 8.45 -7.23 -11.31
CA ILE A 154 7.49 -7.02 -10.22
C ILE A 154 8.19 -7.24 -8.87
N SER A 155 8.09 -6.27 -7.97
CA SER A 155 8.70 -6.39 -6.63
C SER A 155 7.80 -7.19 -5.68
N TRP A 156 8.14 -8.46 -5.50
CA TRP A 156 7.49 -9.31 -4.49
C TRP A 156 7.75 -8.81 -3.06
N GLN A 157 8.88 -8.14 -2.81
CA GLN A 157 9.21 -7.53 -1.52
C GLN A 157 8.18 -6.46 -1.16
N ALA A 158 7.85 -5.57 -2.10
CA ALA A 158 6.83 -4.55 -1.90
C ALA A 158 5.45 -5.18 -1.57
N HIS A 159 5.13 -6.31 -2.21
CA HIS A 159 3.87 -7.03 -1.99
C HIS A 159 3.81 -7.68 -0.60
N ILE A 160 4.85 -8.41 -0.20
CA ILE A 160 4.91 -9.02 1.13
C ILE A 160 4.91 -7.95 2.23
N GLY A 161 5.73 -6.91 2.09
CA GLY A 161 5.81 -5.83 3.07
C GLY A 161 4.46 -5.14 3.24
N GLY A 162 3.80 -4.84 2.12
CA GLY A 162 2.45 -4.27 2.14
C GLY A 162 1.41 -5.18 2.79
N LEU A 163 1.40 -6.48 2.44
CA LEU A 163 0.48 -7.47 3.00
C LEU A 163 0.62 -7.58 4.53
N ILE A 164 1.84 -7.73 5.03
CA ILE A 164 2.13 -7.84 6.46
C ILE A 164 1.70 -6.55 7.17
N THR A 165 2.12 -5.38 6.68
CA THR A 165 1.77 -4.10 7.31
C THR A 165 0.27 -3.87 7.29
N GLY A 166 -0.42 -4.18 6.19
CA GLY A 166 -1.87 -4.05 6.09
C GLY A 166 -2.62 -4.94 7.07
N ALA A 167 -2.19 -6.20 7.22
CA ALA A 167 -2.75 -7.12 8.20
C ALA A 167 -2.55 -6.62 9.65
N VAL A 168 -1.35 -6.13 9.98
CA VAL A 168 -1.05 -5.55 11.31
C VAL A 168 -1.91 -4.32 11.58
N VAL A 169 -1.95 -3.36 10.65
CA VAL A 169 -2.75 -2.13 10.79
C VAL A 169 -4.22 -2.46 10.97
N ALA A 170 -4.76 -3.39 10.17
CA ALA A 170 -6.14 -3.83 10.29
C ALA A 170 -6.42 -4.54 11.62
N ASN A 171 -5.50 -5.36 12.13
CA ASN A 171 -5.65 -6.02 13.43
C ASN A 171 -5.81 -5.00 14.56
N VAL A 172 -4.98 -3.95 14.54
CA VAL A 172 -5.07 -2.84 15.50
C VAL A 172 -6.41 -2.12 15.36
N MET A 173 -6.83 -1.79 14.14
CA MET A 173 -8.12 -1.12 13.88
C MET A 173 -9.33 -1.95 14.33
N VAL A 174 -9.28 -3.27 14.18
CA VAL A 174 -10.34 -4.19 14.60
C VAL A 174 -10.40 -4.28 16.12
N LYS A 175 -9.26 -4.48 16.79
CA LYS A 175 -9.19 -4.63 18.25
C LYS A 175 -9.56 -3.35 19.01
N THR A 176 -9.41 -2.19 18.37
CA THR A 176 -9.77 -0.88 18.95
C THR A 176 -11.16 -0.40 18.54
N ARG A 177 -11.98 -1.28 17.93
CA ARG A 177 -13.33 -0.96 17.48
C ARG A 177 -14.33 -1.13 18.63
N GLY A 178 -14.61 -0.06 19.37
CA GLY A 178 -15.69 -0.02 20.37
C GLY A 178 -15.27 0.55 21.74
N GLU A 179 -13.98 0.53 22.05
CA GLU A 179 -13.42 1.07 23.29
C GLU A 179 -12.18 1.92 22.94
N ALA A 180 -12.24 3.24 23.09
CA ALA A 180 -11.18 4.05 23.71
C ALA A 180 -11.29 5.58 23.43
N PRO A 181 -11.08 6.41 24.47
CA PRO A 181 -10.96 7.86 24.36
C PRO A 181 -9.66 8.29 23.65
N ARG A 182 -9.65 9.52 23.12
CA ARG A 182 -8.62 10.31 22.39
C ARG A 182 -7.11 9.98 22.55
N ARG A 183 -6.68 9.28 23.60
CA ARG A 183 -5.29 8.89 23.88
C ARG A 183 -4.76 7.77 22.97
N GLN A 184 -5.62 6.94 22.38
CA GLN A 184 -5.18 5.75 21.61
C GLN A 184 -5.03 5.96 20.09
N GLN A 185 -5.49 7.11 19.56
CA GLN A 185 -5.05 7.61 18.24
C GLN A 185 -3.51 7.78 18.18
N GLN A 186 -2.86 7.93 19.34
CA GLN A 186 -1.42 7.99 19.49
C GLN A 186 -0.73 6.62 19.20
N GLY A 187 -1.43 5.48 19.33
CA GLY A 187 -0.87 4.14 19.04
C GLY A 187 -0.64 3.86 17.56
N LEU A 188 -1.51 4.37 16.68
CA LEU A 188 -1.29 4.38 15.23
C LEU A 188 -0.07 5.26 14.87
N GLY A 189 0.11 6.36 15.60
CA GLY A 189 1.32 7.20 15.53
C GLY A 189 2.58 6.45 15.95
N LEU A 190 2.52 5.61 16.99
CA LEU A 190 3.66 4.83 17.47
C LEU A 190 4.06 3.66 16.55
N ILE A 191 3.11 3.00 15.88
CA ILE A 191 3.41 2.00 14.83
C ILE A 191 4.01 2.68 13.60
N GLY A 192 3.48 3.86 13.22
CA GLY A 192 4.09 4.72 12.21
C GLY A 192 5.52 5.13 12.57
N LEU A 193 5.74 5.60 13.79
CA LEU A 193 7.06 5.99 14.31
C LEU A 193 8.01 4.79 14.44
N GLY A 194 7.52 3.60 14.78
CA GLY A 194 8.33 2.38 14.86
C GLY A 194 8.80 1.88 13.48
N LEU A 195 7.93 1.94 12.46
CA LEU A 195 8.29 1.59 11.08
C LEU A 195 9.20 2.64 10.44
N VAL A 196 9.00 3.93 10.76
CA VAL A 196 9.92 5.03 10.39
C VAL A 196 11.26 4.90 11.12
N GLY A 197 11.26 4.55 12.41
CA GLY A 197 12.48 4.36 13.19
C GLY A 197 13.33 3.17 12.71
N LEU A 198 12.68 2.06 12.34
CA LEU A 198 13.37 0.89 11.77
C LEU A 198 13.93 1.15 10.37
N SER A 199 13.25 1.96 9.55
CA SER A 199 13.77 2.37 8.24
C SER A 199 14.92 3.36 8.32
N VAL A 200 14.97 4.22 9.34
CA VAL A 200 16.13 5.09 9.60
C VAL A 200 17.31 4.31 10.17
N LEU A 201 17.09 3.38 11.10
CA LEU A 201 18.17 2.55 11.68
C LEU A 201 18.82 1.61 10.65
N GLY A 202 18.05 1.02 9.74
CA GLY A 202 18.59 0.18 8.66
C GLY A 202 19.41 0.93 7.60
N VAL A 203 19.38 2.27 7.61
CA VAL A 203 20.17 3.14 6.72
C VAL A 203 21.46 3.63 7.41
N LEU A 204 21.55 3.52 8.73
CA LEU A 204 22.66 4.06 9.54
C LEU A 204 23.67 2.99 10.01
N ILE A 205 23.47 1.71 9.66
CA ILE A 205 24.36 0.57 9.95
C ILE A 205 24.82 -0.02 8.62
#